data_AF-A0A7C7I7R1-F1
#
_entry.id   AF-A0A7C7I7R1-F1
#
_cell.length_a   1.000
_cell.length_b   1.000
_cell.length_c   1.000
_cell.angle_alpha   90.00
_cell.angle_beta   90.00
_cell.angle_gamma   90.00
#
_symmetry.space_group_name_H-M   'P 1'
#
loop_
_entity.id
_entity.type
_entity.pdbx_description
1 polymer ?
#
loop_
_entity_poly.entity_id
_entity_poly.type
_entity_poly.pdbx_seq_one_letter_code
_entity_poly.pdbx_strand_id
1 'polypeptide(L)'
;FTTIKLSWDKFVRYPHETFFWQGIDGSKVLVHMPPEGTYNGPAAPRALKRLEANYQDKDATKHALMIYGVGDGGGGPSRDHLERLKRSVNLDGISKVKHQFISDFFEKLDRDKDKFQTWVGELYLGHHQGTLTTQGQSKRYNRKLELAFRDLEYSSVLGQHFSDVVYPDKEIEDMWKEVLLYQFHDIIPGSSIKRVYDESLVGYEDMMNLTTLFWFEIAYLGKDKNG
;
A
#
# COMPACT_ATOMS: atom_id res chain seq x y z
N PHE A 1 -4.09 9.23 4.42
CA PHE A 1 -3.03 8.35 3.89
C PHE A 1 -1.79 8.46 4.79
N THR A 2 -1.12 7.35 5.07
CA THR A 2 0.12 7.33 5.88
C THR A 2 1.17 6.49 5.17
N THR A 3 2.44 6.91 5.22
CA THR A 3 3.57 6.19 4.63
C THR A 3 4.86 6.54 5.36
N ILE A 4 5.82 5.59 5.36
CA ILE A 4 7.12 5.74 6.03
C ILE A 4 8.29 5.82 5.06
N LYS A 5 8.25 5.08 3.94
CA LYS A 5 9.44 4.91 3.07
C LYS A 5 9.98 6.24 2.52
N LEU A 6 9.12 7.24 2.32
CA LEU A 6 9.52 8.58 1.87
C LEU A 6 10.39 9.33 2.87
N SER A 7 10.36 8.96 4.16
CA SER A 7 11.29 9.49 5.16
C SER A 7 12.73 8.98 4.98
N TRP A 8 12.95 7.99 4.12
CA TRP A 8 14.25 7.37 3.82
C TRP A 8 14.81 7.80 2.47
N ASP A 9 14.22 8.82 1.85
CA ASP A 9 14.70 9.33 0.58
C ASP A 9 16.17 9.78 0.67
N LYS A 10 16.95 9.40 -0.33
CA LYS A 10 18.40 9.64 -0.37
C LYS A 10 18.75 11.06 -0.80
N PHE A 11 17.90 11.71 -1.58
CA PHE A 11 18.21 12.94 -2.30
C PHE A 11 17.39 14.13 -1.80
N VAL A 12 16.14 13.90 -1.40
CA VAL A 12 15.18 14.95 -1.06
C VAL A 12 14.63 14.70 0.33
N ARG A 13 14.75 15.69 1.22
CA ARG A 13 13.92 15.73 2.43
C ARG A 13 12.60 16.41 2.08
N TYR A 14 11.49 15.68 2.21
CA TYR A 14 10.17 16.27 2.07
C TYR A 14 9.98 17.41 3.10
N PRO A 15 9.48 18.58 2.68
CA PRO A 15 9.44 19.77 3.54
C PRO A 15 8.34 19.71 4.61
N HIS A 16 7.33 18.85 4.40
CA HIS A 16 6.17 18.70 5.27
C HIS A 16 5.92 17.23 5.57
N GLU A 17 5.61 16.93 6.82
CA GLU A 17 5.10 15.63 7.23
C GLU A 17 3.57 15.57 7.14
N THR A 18 2.86 16.70 7.15
CA THR A 18 1.39 16.77 7.06
C THR A 18 0.97 17.72 5.94
N PHE A 19 0.37 17.16 4.89
CA PHE A 19 0.04 17.91 3.66
C PHE A 19 -1.09 17.22 2.89
N PHE A 20 -1.70 17.92 1.94
CA PHE A 20 -2.57 17.32 0.95
C PHE A 20 -1.76 16.80 -0.23
N TRP A 21 -1.89 15.51 -0.56
CA TRP A 21 -1.38 14.96 -1.79
C TRP A 21 -2.45 15.06 -2.88
N GLN A 22 -2.15 15.79 -3.94
CA GLN A 22 -3.06 16.04 -5.05
C GLN A 22 -2.68 15.17 -6.26
N GLY A 23 -3.64 14.37 -6.72
CA GLY A 23 -3.54 13.59 -7.96
C GLY A 23 -3.58 14.49 -9.20
N ILE A 24 -3.22 13.91 -10.34
CA ILE A 24 -3.22 14.62 -11.63
C ILE A 24 -4.62 15.10 -12.06
N ASP A 25 -5.67 14.49 -11.51
CA ASP A 25 -7.08 14.83 -11.71
C ASP A 25 -7.58 15.94 -10.76
N GLY A 26 -6.74 16.42 -9.85
CA GLY A 26 -7.09 17.44 -8.86
C GLY A 26 -7.70 16.90 -7.57
N SER A 27 -7.98 15.60 -7.47
CA SER A 27 -8.42 14.96 -6.23
C SER A 27 -7.33 15.08 -5.16
N LYS A 28 -7.73 15.25 -3.89
CA LYS A 28 -6.80 15.44 -2.77
C LYS A 28 -7.00 14.41 -1.68
N VAL A 29 -5.90 13.92 -1.13
CA VAL A 29 -5.89 13.04 0.06
C VAL A 29 -5.01 13.66 1.12
N LEU A 30 -5.51 13.75 2.36
CA LEU A 30 -4.71 14.18 3.51
C LEU A 30 -3.66 13.13 3.84
N VAL A 31 -2.39 13.54 3.85
CA VAL A 31 -1.22 12.71 4.14
C VAL A 31 -0.64 13.10 5.47
N HIS A 32 -0.23 12.09 6.25
CA HIS A 32 0.69 12.29 7.36
C HIS A 32 1.82 11.26 7.30
N MET A 33 3.07 11.72 7.27
CA MET A 33 4.28 10.91 7.36
C MET A 33 4.80 10.95 8.80
N PRO A 34 4.76 9.84 9.56
CA PRO A 34 5.25 9.81 10.94
C PRO A 34 6.68 10.36 11.09
N PRO A 35 6.90 11.45 11.85
CA PRO A 35 8.19 12.16 11.88
C PRO A 35 9.35 11.38 12.51
N GLU A 36 9.06 10.32 13.26
CA GLU A 36 10.09 9.40 13.76
C GLU A 36 10.86 8.74 12.59
N GLY A 37 10.20 8.59 11.43
CA GLY A 37 10.77 7.98 10.22
C GLY A 37 10.88 6.46 10.28
N THR A 38 10.04 5.81 11.09
CA THR A 38 10.01 4.35 11.21
C THR A 38 8.62 3.86 11.61
N TYR A 39 8.28 2.64 11.22
CA TYR A 39 7.13 1.88 11.76
C TYR A 39 7.55 0.89 12.86
N ASN A 40 8.86 0.70 13.07
CA ASN A 40 9.45 -0.15 14.10
C ASN A 40 9.81 0.67 15.36
N GLY A 41 8.95 1.60 15.75
CA GLY A 41 9.22 2.52 16.85
C GLY A 41 9.28 1.78 18.20
N PRO A 42 10.29 2.04 19.06
CA PRO A 42 10.46 1.35 20.34
C PRO A 42 9.50 1.84 21.45
N ALA A 43 8.61 2.78 21.12
CA ALA A 43 7.70 3.48 22.04
C ALA A 43 8.42 4.05 23.29
N ALA A 44 9.68 4.44 23.14
CA ALA A 44 10.51 4.93 24.24
C ALA A 44 10.56 6.47 24.25
N PRO A 45 10.84 7.13 25.39
CA PRO A 45 10.96 8.59 25.45
C PRO A 45 11.93 9.20 24.42
N ARG A 46 13.02 8.48 24.10
CA ARG A 46 13.96 8.90 23.05
C ARG A 46 13.33 8.98 21.65
N ALA A 47 12.38 8.09 21.35
CA ALA A 47 11.66 8.08 20.07
C ALA A 47 10.74 9.30 19.97
N LEU A 48 10.05 9.64 21.05
CA LEU A 48 9.19 10.83 21.13
C LEU A 48 10.00 12.12 20.94
N LYS A 49 11.16 12.24 21.59
CA LYS A 49 12.06 13.38 21.38
C LYS A 49 12.56 13.48 19.95
N ARG A 50 12.88 12.35 19.31
CA ARG A 50 13.29 12.33 17.90
C ARG A 50 12.15 12.76 16.97
N LEU A 51 10.94 12.23 17.19
CA LEU A 51 9.74 12.62 16.47
C LEU A 51 9.52 14.13 16.58
N GLU A 52 9.57 14.68 17.80
CA GLU A 52 9.45 16.12 18.02
C GLU A 52 10.53 16.89 17.27
N ALA A 53 11.80 16.52 17.40
CA ALA A 53 12.89 17.22 16.72
C ALA A 53 12.71 17.24 15.19
N ASN A 54 12.15 16.16 14.64
CA ASN A 54 11.96 16.00 13.20
C ASN A 54 10.70 16.67 12.67
N TYR A 55 9.67 16.85 13.48
CA TYR A 55 8.37 17.37 13.02
C TYR A 55 8.46 18.86 12.65
N GLN A 56 8.29 19.17 11.36
CA GLN A 56 8.36 20.52 10.80
C GLN A 56 7.02 21.25 10.90
N ASP A 57 5.89 20.54 10.88
CA ASP A 57 4.55 21.15 10.80
C ASP A 57 3.93 21.52 12.16
N LYS A 58 4.77 21.74 13.19
CA LYS A 58 4.31 22.08 14.55
C LYS A 58 3.48 23.36 14.63
N ASP A 59 3.75 24.30 13.72
CA ASP A 59 3.02 25.57 13.63
C ASP A 59 1.64 25.39 13.00
N ALA A 60 1.47 24.38 12.13
CA ALA A 60 0.19 24.05 11.52
C ALA A 60 -0.69 23.24 12.48
N THR A 61 -0.14 22.20 13.12
CA THR A 61 -0.88 21.35 14.05
C THR A 61 -0.03 20.85 15.22
N LYS A 62 -0.69 20.60 16.35
CA LYS A 62 -0.07 20.09 17.59
C LYS A 62 -0.11 18.57 17.68
N HIS A 63 -0.45 17.88 16.59
CA HIS A 63 -0.67 16.45 16.54
C HIS A 63 0.31 15.79 15.59
N ALA A 64 1.08 14.82 16.10
CA ALA A 64 1.97 14.00 15.30
C ALA A 64 1.77 12.51 15.64
N LEU A 65 1.99 11.64 14.66
CA LEU A 65 1.82 10.20 14.82
C LEU A 65 3.16 9.52 15.11
N MET A 66 3.19 8.71 16.16
CA MET A 66 4.24 7.73 16.40
C MET A 66 3.69 6.34 16.09
N ILE A 67 4.37 5.59 15.24
CA ILE A 67 4.05 4.18 14.97
C ILE A 67 5.06 3.33 15.74
N TYR A 68 4.58 2.29 16.42
CA TYR A 68 5.40 1.48 17.30
C TYR A 68 5.15 -0.01 17.09
N GLY A 69 6.16 -0.82 17.40
CA GLY A 69 6.10 -2.28 17.31
C GLY A 69 7.31 -2.89 16.60
N VAL A 70 7.20 -4.16 16.25
CA VAL A 70 8.22 -4.94 15.55
C VAL A 70 7.65 -5.44 14.22
N GLY A 71 8.04 -4.81 13.14
CA GLY A 71 7.72 -5.17 11.75
C GLY A 71 8.81 -6.03 11.11
N ASP A 72 8.83 -6.06 9.78
CA ASP A 72 9.84 -6.76 8.96
C ASP A 72 9.97 -8.27 9.26
N GLY A 73 8.85 -8.91 9.61
CA GLY A 73 8.83 -10.32 10.00
C GLY A 73 7.73 -10.74 10.97
N GLY A 74 6.80 -9.83 11.34
CA GLY A 74 5.54 -10.21 11.98
C GLY A 74 5.51 -10.27 13.52
N GLY A 75 6.25 -9.40 14.22
CA GLY A 75 6.27 -9.39 15.70
C GLY A 75 5.17 -8.56 16.37
N GLY A 76 4.70 -7.50 15.71
CA GLY A 76 3.75 -6.54 16.29
C GLY A 76 4.29 -5.84 17.55
N PRO A 77 3.45 -5.10 18.29
CA PRO A 77 3.84 -4.46 19.54
C PRO A 77 3.93 -5.45 20.71
N SER A 78 5.07 -5.48 21.39
CA SER A 78 5.26 -6.22 22.65
C SER A 78 4.69 -5.51 23.89
N ARG A 79 4.57 -6.25 25.00
CA ARG A 79 4.20 -5.74 26.34
C ARG A 79 5.03 -4.52 26.75
N ASP A 80 6.33 -4.53 26.47
CA ASP A 80 7.23 -3.44 26.85
C ASP A 80 6.88 -2.12 26.15
N HIS A 81 6.41 -2.18 24.89
CA HIS A 81 5.93 -0.98 24.20
C HIS A 81 4.75 -0.37 24.95
N LEU A 82 3.76 -1.20 25.31
CA LEU A 82 2.56 -0.76 26.03
C LEU A 82 2.90 -0.18 27.40
N GLU A 83 3.82 -0.82 28.12
CA GLU A 83 4.28 -0.36 29.43
C GLU A 83 5.04 0.98 29.36
N ARG A 84 5.84 1.21 28.30
CA ARG A 84 6.48 2.50 28.07
C ARG A 84 5.48 3.58 27.68
N LEU A 85 4.49 3.28 26.84
CA LEU A 85 3.44 4.21 26.46
C LEU A 85 2.63 4.66 27.67
N LYS A 86 2.22 3.73 28.55
CA LYS A 86 1.51 4.05 29.80
C LYS A 86 2.29 5.03 30.67
N ARG A 87 3.62 4.87 30.76
CA ARG A 87 4.50 5.76 31.54
C ARG A 87 4.78 7.10 30.84
N SER A 88 4.60 7.16 29.51
CA SER A 88 4.91 8.34 28.71
C SER A 88 3.71 9.26 28.47
N VAL A 89 2.51 8.91 28.96
CA VAL A 89 1.26 9.69 28.74
C VAL A 89 1.44 11.18 29.07
N ASN A 90 2.10 11.48 30.19
CA ASN A 90 2.38 12.85 30.63
C ASN A 90 3.71 12.90 31.40
N LEU A 91 4.76 12.30 30.82
CA LEU A 91 6.10 12.35 31.39
C LEU A 91 6.71 13.73 31.13
N ASP A 92 7.29 14.34 32.16
CA ASP A 92 7.89 15.66 32.04
C ASP A 92 9.07 15.69 31.06
N GLY A 93 9.18 16.77 30.28
CA GLY A 93 10.22 16.94 29.27
C GLY A 93 10.02 16.21 27.94
N ILE A 94 8.81 15.68 27.68
CA ILE A 94 8.34 15.19 26.36
C ILE A 94 6.89 15.60 26.10
N SER A 95 6.44 15.52 24.85
CA SER A 95 5.05 15.75 24.45
C SER A 95 4.12 14.71 25.04
N LYS A 96 2.89 15.14 25.34
CA LYS A 96 1.83 14.26 25.84
C LYS A 96 1.51 13.17 24.83
N VAL A 97 1.47 11.93 25.30
CA VAL A 97 1.21 10.76 24.47
C VAL A 97 -0.21 10.28 24.70
N LYS A 98 -0.94 10.03 23.60
CA LYS A 98 -2.24 9.37 23.64
C LYS A 98 -2.23 8.15 22.74
N HIS A 99 -2.50 6.98 23.32
CA HIS A 99 -2.74 5.76 22.56
C HIS A 99 -4.18 5.77 22.02
N GLN A 100 -4.34 5.69 20.70
CA GLN A 100 -5.62 5.80 20.00
C GLN A 100 -5.54 5.19 18.60
N PHE A 101 -6.68 5.06 17.93
CA PHE A 101 -6.71 4.63 16.53
C PHE A 101 -6.20 5.74 15.61
N ILE A 102 -5.68 5.31 14.45
CA ILE A 102 -5.19 6.26 13.44
C ILE A 102 -6.32 7.09 12.82
N SER A 103 -7.55 6.56 12.78
CA SER A 103 -8.77 7.30 12.38
C SER A 103 -8.97 8.54 13.26
N ASP A 104 -8.96 8.38 14.58
CA ASP A 104 -9.12 9.47 15.55
C ASP A 104 -8.01 10.52 15.44
N PHE A 105 -6.84 10.12 14.97
CA PHE A 105 -5.73 11.02 14.67
C PHE A 105 -6.01 11.85 13.41
N PHE A 106 -6.45 11.24 12.32
CA PHE A 106 -6.78 11.97 11.09
C PHE A 106 -7.99 12.91 11.27
N GLU A 107 -8.99 12.54 12.08
CA GLU A 107 -10.08 13.45 12.44
C GLU A 107 -9.61 14.72 13.16
N LYS A 108 -8.50 14.64 13.90
CA LYS A 108 -7.89 15.82 14.54
C LYS A 108 -7.10 16.65 13.54
N LEU A 109 -6.34 16.00 12.66
CA LEU A 109 -5.63 16.70 11.59
C LEU A 109 -6.59 17.46 10.68
N ASP A 110 -7.74 16.86 10.33
CA ASP A 110 -8.72 17.50 9.42
C ASP A 110 -9.27 18.83 9.96
N ARG A 111 -9.24 19.05 11.29
CA ARG A 111 -9.62 20.33 11.91
C ARG A 111 -8.65 21.46 11.60
N ASP A 112 -7.40 21.11 11.29
CA ASP A 112 -6.33 22.04 10.93
C ASP A 112 -6.08 22.09 9.41
N LYS A 113 -6.95 21.48 8.59
CA LYS A 113 -6.70 21.23 7.16
C LYS A 113 -6.37 22.47 6.34
N ASP A 114 -6.95 23.62 6.68
CA ASP A 114 -6.75 24.86 5.94
C ASP A 114 -5.32 25.42 6.08
N LYS A 115 -4.53 24.87 7.01
CA LYS A 115 -3.13 25.25 7.24
C LYS A 115 -2.14 24.39 6.47
N PHE A 116 -2.57 23.26 5.91
CA PHE A 116 -1.67 22.30 5.28
C PHE A 116 -1.37 22.66 3.83
N GLN A 117 -0.11 22.50 3.45
CA GLN A 117 0.33 22.71 2.08
C GLN A 117 -0.17 21.59 1.15
N THR A 118 -0.11 21.81 -0.16
CA THR A 118 -0.46 20.80 -1.17
C THR A 118 0.78 20.36 -1.93
N TRP A 119 1.03 19.05 -2.00
CA TRP A 119 1.99 18.43 -2.91
C TRP A 119 1.27 17.94 -4.16
N VAL A 120 1.68 18.43 -5.33
CA VAL A 120 1.07 18.06 -6.62
C VAL A 120 1.99 17.09 -7.36
N GLY A 121 1.43 15.98 -7.84
CA GLY A 121 2.17 14.99 -8.62
C GLY A 121 2.77 13.87 -7.77
N GLU A 122 3.79 13.20 -8.28
CA GLU A 122 4.36 12.00 -7.66
C GLU A 122 5.07 12.32 -6.33
N LEU A 123 4.91 11.43 -5.35
CA LEU A 123 5.77 11.34 -4.17
C LEU A 123 6.93 10.38 -4.50
N TYR A 124 7.94 10.90 -5.20
CA TYR A 124 9.06 10.10 -5.67
C TYR A 124 9.93 9.59 -4.51
N LEU A 125 10.28 8.30 -4.53
CA LEU A 125 11.24 7.72 -3.59
C LEU A 125 12.59 7.52 -4.28
N GLY A 126 13.56 8.34 -3.88
CA GLY A 126 14.96 8.29 -4.29
C GLY A 126 15.74 7.06 -3.79
N HIS A 127 15.08 5.96 -3.46
CA HIS A 127 15.67 4.74 -2.93
C HIS A 127 15.11 3.47 -3.62
N HIS A 128 15.85 2.36 -3.55
CA HIS A 128 15.45 1.02 -4.06
C HIS A 128 15.17 0.91 -5.57
N GLN A 129 15.75 1.74 -6.44
CA GLN A 129 15.43 1.79 -7.88
C GLN A 129 15.78 0.51 -8.64
N GLY A 130 16.65 -0.34 -8.09
CA GLY A 130 16.89 -1.69 -8.62
C GLY A 130 15.60 -2.53 -8.69
N THR A 131 14.58 -2.21 -7.87
CA THR A 131 13.28 -2.88 -7.90
C THR A 131 12.52 -2.67 -9.21
N LEU A 132 12.84 -1.63 -9.98
CA LEU A 132 12.21 -1.36 -11.26
C LEU A 132 12.56 -2.41 -12.32
N THR A 133 13.72 -3.07 -12.20
CA THR A 133 14.26 -3.96 -13.25
C THR A 133 14.43 -5.42 -12.82
N THR A 134 14.70 -5.69 -11.54
CA THR A 134 14.87 -7.06 -11.04
C THR A 134 13.62 -7.92 -11.26
N GLN A 135 13.77 -9.25 -11.30
CA GLN A 135 12.67 -10.21 -11.49
C GLN A 135 11.76 -9.88 -12.69
N GLY A 136 12.37 -9.61 -13.85
CA GLY A 136 11.66 -9.20 -15.07
C GLY A 136 10.62 -10.23 -15.56
N GLN A 137 10.82 -11.53 -15.30
CA GLN A 137 9.86 -12.56 -15.66
C GLN A 137 8.55 -12.41 -14.86
N SER A 138 8.62 -12.23 -13.54
CA SER A 138 7.45 -11.98 -12.70
C SER A 138 6.72 -10.70 -13.11
N LYS A 139 7.46 -9.60 -13.37
CA LYS A 139 6.88 -8.35 -13.86
C LYS A 139 6.17 -8.52 -15.22
N ARG A 140 6.76 -9.30 -16.12
CA ARG A 140 6.16 -9.62 -17.43
C ARG A 140 4.87 -10.43 -17.27
N TYR A 141 4.85 -11.44 -16.41
CA TYR A 141 3.64 -12.21 -16.13
C TYR A 141 2.54 -11.35 -15.51
N ASN A 142 2.86 -10.59 -14.47
CA ASN A 142 1.92 -9.67 -13.84
C ASN A 142 1.27 -8.75 -14.88
N ARG A 143 2.08 -8.10 -15.74
CA ARG A 143 1.56 -7.20 -16.77
C ARG A 143 0.67 -7.91 -17.79
N LYS A 144 1.00 -9.15 -18.17
CA LYS A 144 0.18 -9.91 -19.09
C LYS A 144 -1.15 -10.32 -18.45
N LEU A 145 -1.14 -10.73 -17.19
CA LEU A 145 -2.35 -11.12 -16.46
C LEU A 145 -3.27 -9.93 -16.18
N GLU A 146 -2.73 -8.76 -15.84
CA GLU A 146 -3.54 -7.52 -15.74
C GLU A 146 -4.39 -7.27 -16.99
N LEU A 147 -3.79 -7.47 -18.17
CA LEU A 147 -4.49 -7.32 -19.44
C LEU A 147 -5.45 -8.49 -19.71
N ALA A 148 -4.98 -9.72 -19.49
CA ALA A 148 -5.75 -10.92 -19.78
C ALA A 148 -6.99 -11.04 -18.86
N PHE A 149 -6.89 -10.68 -17.58
CA PHE A 149 -8.01 -10.67 -16.64
C PHE A 149 -9.04 -9.61 -17.02
N ARG A 150 -8.58 -8.39 -17.36
CA ARG A 150 -9.49 -7.34 -17.87
C ARG A 150 -10.26 -7.83 -19.11
N ASP A 151 -9.55 -8.43 -20.06
CA ASP A 151 -10.16 -8.89 -21.31
C ASP A 151 -11.09 -10.10 -21.06
N LEU A 152 -10.74 -10.99 -20.15
CA LEU A 152 -11.57 -12.11 -19.70
C LEU A 152 -12.85 -11.62 -19.03
N GLU A 153 -12.77 -10.74 -18.04
CA GLU A 153 -13.94 -10.17 -17.34
C GLU A 153 -14.85 -9.44 -18.32
N TYR A 154 -14.28 -8.59 -19.17
CA TYR A 154 -15.04 -7.85 -20.18
C TYR A 154 -15.78 -8.80 -21.14
N SER A 155 -15.08 -9.81 -21.66
CA SER A 155 -15.68 -10.79 -22.56
C SER A 155 -16.73 -11.65 -21.86
N SER A 156 -16.51 -11.99 -20.59
CA SER A 156 -17.46 -12.78 -19.79
C SER A 156 -18.77 -12.03 -19.56
N VAL A 157 -18.69 -10.72 -19.27
CA VAL A 157 -19.89 -9.86 -19.09
C VAL A 157 -20.66 -9.72 -20.41
N LEU A 158 -19.95 -9.48 -21.52
CA LEU A 158 -20.59 -9.44 -22.85
C LEU A 158 -21.23 -10.78 -23.20
N GLY A 159 -20.52 -11.89 -22.99
CA GLY A 159 -21.02 -13.24 -23.22
C GLY A 159 -22.27 -13.55 -22.42
N GLN A 160 -22.31 -13.17 -21.13
CA GLN A 160 -23.49 -13.34 -20.29
C GLN A 160 -24.71 -12.56 -20.81
N HIS A 161 -24.47 -11.35 -21.33
CA HIS A 161 -25.53 -10.49 -21.83
C HIS A 161 -26.08 -10.93 -23.20
N PHE A 162 -25.21 -11.32 -24.14
CA PHE A 162 -25.56 -11.58 -25.54
C PHE A 162 -25.61 -13.06 -25.93
N SER A 163 -25.05 -13.96 -25.11
CA SER A 163 -24.96 -15.40 -25.38
C SER A 163 -25.28 -16.23 -24.14
N ASP A 164 -25.24 -17.56 -24.24
CA ASP A 164 -25.48 -18.49 -23.12
C ASP A 164 -24.24 -18.71 -22.22
N VAL A 165 -23.26 -17.80 -22.26
CA VAL A 165 -22.06 -17.88 -21.42
C VAL A 165 -22.42 -17.56 -19.97
N VAL A 166 -21.92 -18.36 -19.03
CA VAL A 166 -22.01 -18.09 -17.60
C VAL A 166 -20.75 -17.37 -17.15
N TYR A 167 -20.89 -16.28 -16.41
CA TYR A 167 -19.76 -15.54 -15.86
C TYR A 167 -19.01 -16.40 -14.82
N PRO A 168 -17.70 -16.68 -14.99
CA PRO A 168 -16.93 -17.54 -14.09
C PRO A 168 -16.47 -16.75 -12.85
N ASP A 169 -17.44 -16.39 -12.00
CA ASP A 169 -17.26 -15.49 -10.86
C ASP A 169 -16.17 -15.97 -9.89
N LYS A 170 -16.27 -17.23 -9.47
CA LYS A 170 -15.36 -17.81 -8.49
C LYS A 170 -13.93 -17.90 -9.02
N GLU A 171 -13.76 -18.33 -10.26
CA GLU A 171 -12.45 -18.53 -10.85
C GLU A 171 -11.75 -17.21 -11.13
N ILE A 172 -12.49 -16.19 -11.58
CA ILE A 172 -11.97 -14.83 -11.71
C ILE A 172 -11.59 -14.26 -10.34
N GLU A 173 -12.43 -14.44 -9.31
CA GLU A 173 -12.14 -13.97 -7.95
C GLU A 173 -10.87 -14.62 -7.38
N ASP A 174 -10.74 -15.94 -7.52
CA ASP A 174 -9.58 -16.69 -7.03
C ASP A 174 -8.29 -16.26 -7.76
N MET A 175 -8.34 -16.08 -9.08
CA MET A 175 -7.22 -15.56 -9.87
C MET A 175 -6.84 -14.12 -9.50
N TRP A 176 -7.81 -13.24 -9.26
CA TRP A 176 -7.54 -11.87 -8.81
C TRP A 176 -6.88 -11.85 -7.43
N LYS A 177 -7.37 -12.65 -6.48
CA LYS A 177 -6.75 -12.75 -5.15
C LYS A 177 -5.30 -13.22 -5.23
N GLU A 178 -5.02 -14.18 -6.10
CA GLU A 178 -3.67 -14.71 -6.29
C GLU A 178 -2.74 -13.70 -6.97
N VAL A 179 -3.15 -13.02 -8.05
CA VAL A 179 -2.30 -11.99 -8.67
C VAL A 179 -2.05 -10.82 -7.73
N LEU A 180 -3.04 -10.40 -6.93
CA LEU A 180 -2.90 -9.33 -5.94
C LEU A 180 -1.96 -9.73 -4.80
N LEU A 181 -1.90 -11.00 -4.42
CA LEU A 181 -0.88 -11.52 -3.51
C LEU A 181 0.52 -11.31 -4.12
N TYR A 182 0.71 -11.62 -5.40
CA TYR A 182 2.01 -11.43 -6.07
C TYR A 182 2.37 -9.96 -6.32
N GLN A 183 1.39 -9.04 -6.25
CA GLN A 183 1.61 -7.60 -6.26
C GLN A 183 2.05 -7.02 -4.91
N PHE A 184 2.25 -7.85 -3.89
CA PHE A 184 2.83 -7.43 -2.62
C PHE A 184 4.18 -6.72 -2.82
N HIS A 185 4.45 -5.70 -1.99
CA HIS A 185 5.56 -4.77 -2.16
C HIS A 185 6.97 -5.37 -2.04
N ASP A 186 7.10 -6.65 -1.68
CA ASP A 186 8.37 -7.39 -1.75
C ASP A 186 8.40 -8.46 -2.85
N ILE A 187 7.24 -8.79 -3.43
CA ILE A 187 7.14 -9.81 -4.49
C ILE A 187 7.31 -9.15 -5.85
N ILE A 188 6.35 -8.32 -6.31
CA ILE A 188 6.41 -7.68 -7.63
C ILE A 188 7.65 -6.78 -7.82
N PRO A 189 8.15 -6.05 -6.79
CA PRO A 189 9.35 -5.25 -6.95
C PRO A 189 10.61 -6.13 -7.03
N GLY A 190 10.53 -7.41 -6.70
CA GLY A 190 11.61 -8.38 -6.90
C GLY A 190 12.66 -8.39 -5.78
N SER A 191 12.24 -8.16 -4.52
CA SER A 191 13.10 -8.08 -3.33
C SER A 191 12.94 -9.25 -2.33
N SER A 192 12.20 -10.30 -2.68
CA SER A 192 12.02 -11.51 -1.86
C SER A 192 13.15 -12.53 -2.05
N ILE A 193 13.12 -13.60 -1.25
CA ILE A 193 14.01 -14.76 -1.42
C ILE A 193 13.61 -15.61 -2.63
N LYS A 194 14.56 -16.38 -3.18
CA LYS A 194 14.38 -17.25 -4.36
C LYS A 194 13.10 -18.10 -4.30
N ARG A 195 12.80 -18.71 -3.16
CA ARG A 195 11.63 -19.59 -2.98
C ARG A 195 10.32 -18.91 -3.37
N VAL A 196 10.15 -17.62 -3.04
CA VAL A 196 8.94 -16.85 -3.37
C VAL A 196 8.77 -16.73 -4.88
N TYR A 197 9.86 -16.59 -5.62
CA TYR A 197 9.82 -16.53 -7.09
C TYR A 197 9.61 -17.89 -7.73
N ASP A 198 10.19 -18.96 -7.17
CA ASP A 198 9.94 -20.31 -7.64
C ASP A 198 8.46 -20.69 -7.51
N GLU A 199 7.80 -20.28 -6.42
CA GLU A 199 6.38 -20.53 -6.19
C GLU A 199 5.49 -19.60 -7.04
N SER A 200 5.73 -18.28 -7.03
CA SER A 200 4.88 -17.33 -7.76
C SER A 200 4.96 -17.45 -9.28
N LEU A 201 6.11 -17.86 -9.84
CA LEU A 201 6.22 -18.08 -11.29
C LEU A 201 5.36 -19.24 -11.78
N VAL A 202 5.21 -20.29 -10.97
CA VAL A 202 4.29 -21.41 -11.26
C VAL A 202 2.85 -20.91 -11.22
N GLY A 203 2.46 -20.21 -10.14
CA GLY A 203 1.11 -19.65 -10.03
C GLY A 203 0.76 -18.68 -11.17
N TYR A 204 1.71 -17.83 -11.57
CA TYR A 204 1.55 -16.96 -12.74
C TYR A 204 1.29 -17.73 -14.04
N GLU A 205 1.99 -18.85 -14.28
CA GLU A 205 1.82 -19.68 -15.45
C GLU A 205 0.46 -20.41 -15.43
N ASP A 206 0.08 -20.96 -14.28
CA ASP A 206 -1.20 -21.62 -14.07
C ASP A 206 -2.38 -20.67 -14.33
N MET A 207 -2.35 -19.46 -13.76
CA MET A 207 -3.38 -18.43 -14.01
C MET A 207 -3.44 -18.02 -15.49
N MET A 208 -2.30 -17.94 -16.18
CA MET A 208 -2.27 -17.60 -17.61
C MET A 208 -2.93 -18.68 -18.46
N ASN A 209 -2.65 -19.96 -18.16
CA ASN A 209 -3.25 -21.09 -18.84
C ASN A 209 -4.76 -21.14 -18.58
N LEU A 210 -5.17 -20.95 -17.33
CA LEU A 210 -6.59 -20.94 -16.96
C LEU A 210 -7.36 -19.79 -17.63
N THR A 211 -6.79 -18.59 -17.65
CA THR A 211 -7.37 -17.43 -18.35
C THR A 211 -7.56 -17.71 -19.83
N THR A 212 -6.56 -18.36 -20.45
CA THR A 212 -6.63 -18.75 -21.87
C THR A 212 -7.75 -19.75 -22.13
N LEU A 213 -7.91 -20.74 -21.24
CA LEU A 213 -9.01 -21.72 -21.34
C LEU A 213 -10.38 -21.05 -21.27
N PHE A 214 -10.61 -20.20 -20.27
CA PHE A 214 -11.89 -19.49 -20.16
C PHE A 214 -12.17 -18.57 -21.34
N TRP A 215 -11.13 -17.90 -21.84
CA TRP A 215 -11.28 -17.06 -23.02
C TRP A 215 -11.75 -17.87 -24.24
N PHE A 216 -11.21 -19.09 -24.45
CA PHE A 216 -11.68 -19.97 -25.51
C PHE A 216 -13.13 -20.43 -25.30
N GLU A 217 -13.53 -20.76 -24.08
CA GLU A 217 -14.93 -21.12 -23.78
C GLU A 217 -15.89 -19.98 -24.13
N ILE A 218 -15.56 -18.75 -23.73
CA ILE A 218 -16.39 -17.58 -23.99
C ILE A 218 -16.46 -17.27 -25.49
N ALA A 219 -15.32 -17.31 -26.19
CA ALA A 219 -15.25 -16.95 -27.61
C ALA A 219 -15.92 -17.98 -28.54
N TYR A 220 -15.91 -19.27 -28.19
CA TYR A 220 -16.37 -20.34 -29.07
C TYR A 220 -17.74 -20.95 -28.70
N LEU A 221 -18.19 -20.83 -27.45
CA LEU A 221 -19.41 -21.52 -26.99
C LEU A 221 -20.63 -20.60 -26.85
N GLY A 222 -20.47 -19.30 -27.08
CA GLY A 222 -21.60 -18.38 -27.13
C GLY A 222 -22.46 -18.63 -28.37
N LYS A 223 -23.56 -19.37 -28.23
CA LYS A 223 -24.65 -19.31 -29.22
C LYS A 223 -25.29 -17.93 -29.12
N ASP A 224 -25.50 -17.28 -30.26
CA ASP A 224 -26.18 -15.99 -30.30
C ASP A 224 -27.61 -16.18 -29.75
N LYS A 225 -27.97 -15.43 -28.70
CA LYS A 225 -29.32 -15.45 -28.14
C LYS A 225 -30.34 -14.86 -29.12
N ASN A 226 -29.90 -14.15 -30.14
CA ASN A 226 -30.75 -13.47 -31.11
C ASN A 226 -30.82 -14.13 -32.50
N GLY A 227 -30.09 -15.24 -32.72
CA GLY A 227 -30.12 -16.02 -33.97
C GLY A 227 -29.01 -15.67 -34.95
#